data_AF-A0A061GQD4-F1
#
_entry.id   AF-A0A061GQD4-F1
#
_cell.length_a   1.000
_cell.length_b   1.000
_cell.length_c   1.000
_cell.angle_alpha   90.00
_cell.angle_beta   90.00
_cell.angle_gamma   90.00
#
_symmetry.space_group_name_H-M   'P 1'
#
loop_
_entity.id
_entity.type
_entity.pdbx_description
1 polymer ?
#
loop_
_entity_poly.entity_id
_entity_poly.type
_entity_poly.pdbx_seq_one_letter_code
_entity_poly.pdbx_strand_id
1 'polypeptide(L)'
;MCILCGQRLDDESGVTFGYIHKGLRLGNDEIVRLRSTDMKNLLRHKKLYLVLDLDHTLLNSTQLMHLTPDEEYLKGQSDSLQDVSRGSLFMLDFMHMMTKLRPFVRTFLKEASEMFEMYIYTMGDRPYALEMAKLLDPRREYFSDRVISRDDGTQKHQKGLDVVLGQESAVVILDDTENAWMKHKDNLILMERYHYFASSCHQFGYKCKSLSQLKSDESEPDGALASVLKALRQIHHMFFDELDCNLASRDVRQVLKTVQEEVLKGCKIVFSHVFPTNFPAESHPLWKMAEQLGATCSTETDLSVTHVVSTDAGTEKSRWAVKEKKFLVHPRWIEATNYLWQKQPEENFPVSQGKNQ
;
A
#
# COMPACT_ATOMS: atom_id res chain seq x y z
N MET A 1 34.58 2.17 -14.75
CA MET A 1 35.64 3.18 -14.57
C MET A 1 35.08 4.29 -13.71
N CYS A 2 35.78 4.73 -12.66
CA CYS A 2 35.33 5.84 -11.82
C CYS A 2 35.29 7.13 -12.66
N ILE A 3 34.19 7.89 -12.57
CA ILE A 3 34.00 9.13 -13.34
C ILE A 3 34.93 10.27 -12.87
N LEU A 4 35.39 10.22 -11.61
CA LEU A 4 36.24 11.26 -11.02
C LEU A 4 37.73 11.01 -11.29
N CYS A 5 38.21 9.78 -11.09
CA CYS A 5 39.65 9.46 -11.15
C CYS A 5 40.05 8.53 -12.31
N GLY A 6 39.10 8.03 -13.11
CA GLY A 6 39.40 7.16 -14.26
C GLY A 6 39.93 5.77 -13.89
N GLN A 7 39.97 5.40 -12.61
CA GLN A 7 40.42 4.07 -12.19
C GLN A 7 39.36 3.00 -12.49
N ARG A 8 39.80 1.77 -12.79
CA ARG A 8 38.90 0.62 -12.86
C ARG A 8 38.48 0.26 -11.43
N LEU A 9 37.19 0.34 -11.17
CA LEU A 9 36.58 -0.13 -9.93
C LEU A 9 36.28 -1.62 -10.12
N ASP A 10 36.36 -2.37 -9.03
CA ASP A 10 36.00 -3.79 -9.01
C ASP A 10 34.49 -3.96 -9.27
N ASP A 11 34.12 -4.97 -10.06
CA ASP A 11 32.75 -5.19 -10.56
C ASP A 11 31.77 -5.59 -9.43
N GLU A 12 32.25 -5.84 -8.22
CA GLU A 12 31.43 -6.15 -7.04
C GLU A 12 31.18 -4.94 -6.12
N SER A 13 31.79 -3.78 -6.39
CA SER A 13 31.68 -2.61 -5.51
C SER A 13 30.53 -1.67 -5.90
N GLY A 14 29.70 -1.30 -4.92
CA GLY A 14 28.64 -0.30 -5.04
C GLY A 14 27.26 -0.83 -5.48
N VAL A 15 26.28 0.07 -5.52
CA VAL A 15 24.89 -0.22 -5.92
C VAL A 15 24.63 0.33 -7.31
N THR A 16 23.90 -0.43 -8.13
CA THR A 16 23.55 -0.03 -9.50
C THR A 16 22.29 0.82 -9.49
N PHE A 17 22.38 2.02 -10.08
CA PHE A 17 21.25 2.94 -10.28
C PHE A 17 20.88 3.01 -11.76
N GLY A 18 20.66 1.83 -12.35
CA GLY A 18 20.42 1.64 -13.78
C GLY A 18 19.19 2.38 -14.28
N TYR A 19 18.24 2.65 -13.38
CA TYR A 19 17.05 3.41 -13.68
C TYR A 19 17.28 4.91 -13.93
N ILE A 20 18.33 5.49 -13.35
CA ILE A 20 18.73 6.89 -13.59
C ILE A 20 19.53 6.97 -14.88
N HIS A 21 20.55 6.13 -15.00
CA HIS A 21 21.37 6.05 -16.20
C HIS A 21 21.95 4.65 -16.35
N LYS A 22 21.92 4.11 -17.56
CA LYS A 22 22.44 2.77 -17.85
C LYS A 22 23.92 2.68 -17.46
N GLY A 23 24.27 1.70 -16.64
CA GLY A 23 25.64 1.47 -16.15
C GLY A 23 26.08 2.41 -15.02
N LEU A 24 25.19 3.27 -14.48
CA LEU A 24 25.50 4.07 -13.31
C LEU A 24 25.61 3.17 -12.08
N ARG A 25 26.75 3.28 -11.39
CA ARG A 25 27.01 2.64 -10.10
C ARG A 25 27.55 3.66 -9.13
N LEU A 26 27.05 3.62 -7.91
CA LEU A 26 27.47 4.51 -6.83
C LEU A 26 28.09 3.70 -5.71
N GLY A 27 29.24 4.16 -5.21
CA GLY A 27 29.84 3.61 -4.00
C GLY A 27 29.01 3.97 -2.76
N ASN A 28 29.10 3.16 -1.71
CA ASN A 28 28.30 3.36 -0.49
C ASN A 28 28.51 4.75 0.14
N ASP A 29 29.75 5.24 0.20
CA ASP A 29 30.06 6.56 0.74
C ASP A 29 29.39 7.69 -0.05
N GLU A 30 29.32 7.53 -1.38
CA GLU A 30 28.66 8.49 -2.26
C GLU A 30 27.15 8.45 -2.11
N ILE A 31 26.56 7.27 -1.96
CA ILE A 31 25.12 7.10 -1.67
C ILE A 31 24.76 7.79 -0.35
N VAL A 32 25.57 7.60 0.70
CA VAL A 32 25.39 8.24 2.01
C VAL A 32 25.49 9.76 1.89
N ARG A 33 26.47 10.26 1.13
CA ARG A 33 26.65 11.69 0.89
C ARG A 33 25.46 12.30 0.14
N LEU A 34 24.97 11.63 -0.91
CA LEU A 34 23.81 12.07 -1.68
C LEU A 34 22.54 12.08 -0.83
N ARG A 35 22.24 10.99 -0.12
CA ARG A 35 21.12 10.89 0.84
C ARG A 35 21.12 12.03 1.85
N SER A 36 22.28 12.33 2.43
CA SER A 36 22.41 13.41 3.42
C SER A 36 22.19 14.80 2.82
N THR A 37 22.59 15.00 1.57
CA THR A 37 22.42 16.28 0.86
C THR A 37 20.98 16.47 0.44
N ASP A 38 20.38 15.43 -0.14
CA ASP A 38 19.00 15.43 -0.62
C ASP A 38 18.01 15.56 0.54
N MET A 39 18.24 14.86 1.67
CA MET A 39 17.45 15.02 2.89
C MET A 39 17.36 16.47 3.34
N LYS A 40 18.48 17.22 3.36
CA LYS A 40 18.46 18.64 3.75
C LYS A 40 17.63 19.49 2.78
N ASN A 41 17.74 19.23 1.48
CA ASN A 41 16.94 19.91 0.47
C ASN A 41 15.45 19.57 0.60
N LEU A 42 15.12 18.30 0.83
CA LEU A 42 13.76 17.80 0.98
C LEU A 42 13.07 18.42 2.19
N LEU A 43 13.75 18.44 3.35
CA LEU A 43 13.26 19.07 4.57
C LEU A 43 13.03 20.58 4.39
N ARG A 44 13.89 21.28 3.63
CA ARG A 44 13.71 22.71 3.32
C ARG A 44 12.42 22.99 2.55
N HIS A 45 12.02 22.07 1.66
CA HIS A 45 10.79 22.18 0.90
C HIS A 45 9.59 21.52 1.60
N LYS A 46 9.75 21.11 2.87
CA LYS A 46 8.76 20.32 3.62
C LYS A 46 8.25 19.12 2.80
N LYS A 47 9.15 18.32 2.24
CA LYS A 47 8.78 17.07 1.54
C LYS A 47 9.37 15.83 2.22
N LEU A 48 8.73 14.70 1.97
CA LEU A 48 9.22 13.34 2.26
C LEU A 48 9.36 12.55 0.95
N TYR A 49 9.83 11.31 1.02
CA TYR A 49 9.83 10.40 -0.12
C TYR A 49 8.64 9.44 -0.04
N LEU A 50 8.01 9.17 -1.18
CA LEU A 50 6.94 8.18 -1.30
C LEU A 50 7.29 7.16 -2.39
N VAL A 51 7.49 5.92 -2.00
CA VAL A 51 7.72 4.80 -2.92
C VAL A 51 6.39 4.11 -3.17
N LEU A 52 5.99 4.07 -4.44
CA LEU A 52 4.72 3.53 -4.89
C LEU A 52 4.92 2.24 -5.68
N ASP A 53 4.26 1.17 -5.25
CA ASP A 53 4.09 0.00 -6.10
C ASP A 53 3.05 0.26 -7.22
N LEU A 54 3.03 -0.59 -8.25
CA LEU A 54 2.09 -0.50 -9.36
C LEU A 54 0.93 -1.49 -9.23
N ASP A 55 1.23 -2.77 -9.38
CA ASP A 55 0.27 -3.85 -9.57
C ASP A 55 -0.50 -4.14 -8.28
N HIS A 56 -1.83 -4.05 -8.35
CA HIS A 56 -2.74 -4.14 -7.20
C HIS A 56 -2.63 -2.98 -6.20
N THR A 57 -1.73 -2.03 -6.43
CA THR A 57 -1.56 -0.81 -5.62
C THR A 57 -2.22 0.38 -6.31
N LEU A 58 -1.66 0.85 -7.44
CA LEU A 58 -2.15 2.01 -8.21
C LEU A 58 -2.96 1.61 -9.45
N LEU A 59 -2.80 0.38 -9.92
CA LEU A 59 -3.44 -0.14 -11.11
C LEU A 59 -3.58 -1.66 -11.02
N ASN A 60 -4.35 -2.24 -11.91
CA ASN A 60 -4.43 -3.68 -12.09
C ASN A 60 -4.35 -3.99 -13.57
N SER A 61 -3.61 -5.04 -13.93
CA SER A 61 -3.39 -5.43 -15.32
C SER A 61 -3.71 -6.91 -15.55
N THR A 62 -4.11 -7.24 -16.77
CA THR A 62 -4.35 -8.62 -17.20
C THR A 62 -3.89 -8.83 -18.63
N GLN A 63 -3.37 -10.03 -18.94
CA GLN A 63 -3.12 -10.41 -20.33
C GLN A 63 -4.45 -10.60 -21.06
N LEU A 64 -4.51 -10.25 -22.34
CA LEU A 64 -5.71 -10.36 -23.17
C LEU A 64 -6.22 -11.81 -23.26
N MET A 65 -5.31 -12.79 -23.24
CA MET A 65 -5.65 -14.22 -23.23
C MET A 65 -6.30 -14.72 -21.93
N HIS A 66 -6.21 -13.95 -20.84
CA HIS A 66 -6.80 -14.30 -19.55
C HIS A 66 -8.16 -13.63 -19.29
N LEU A 67 -8.66 -12.82 -20.24
CA LEU A 67 -9.98 -12.23 -20.12
C LEU A 67 -11.05 -13.34 -20.17
N THR A 68 -11.97 -13.28 -19.22
CA THR A 68 -13.12 -14.19 -19.20
C THR A 68 -14.20 -13.74 -20.19
N PRO A 69 -15.13 -14.62 -20.60
CA PRO A 69 -16.26 -14.23 -21.45
C PRO A 69 -17.09 -13.08 -20.84
N ASP A 70 -17.22 -13.06 -19.51
CA ASP A 70 -17.91 -11.99 -18.77
C ASP A 70 -17.21 -10.63 -18.83
N GLU A 71 -15.94 -10.59 -19.26
CA GLU A 71 -15.10 -9.39 -19.36
C GLU A 71 -14.86 -8.93 -20.80
N GLU A 72 -15.36 -9.64 -21.81
CA GLU A 72 -15.15 -9.27 -23.22
C GLU A 72 -15.68 -7.87 -23.55
N TYR A 73 -16.71 -7.42 -22.82
CA TYR A 73 -17.28 -6.08 -22.98
C TYR A 73 -16.25 -4.96 -22.76
N LEU A 74 -15.18 -5.21 -21.99
CA LEU A 74 -14.13 -4.24 -21.69
C LEU A 74 -13.36 -3.81 -22.93
N LYS A 75 -13.23 -4.68 -23.94
CA LYS A 75 -12.57 -4.34 -25.21
C LYS A 75 -13.29 -3.21 -25.95
N GLY A 76 -14.62 -3.12 -25.81
CA GLY A 76 -15.43 -2.04 -26.38
C GLY A 76 -15.47 -0.77 -25.54
N GLN A 77 -14.92 -0.80 -24.32
CA GLN A 77 -14.92 0.32 -23.36
C GLN A 77 -13.53 0.88 -23.09
N SER A 78 -12.48 0.37 -23.76
CA SER A 78 -11.12 0.88 -23.58
C SER A 78 -11.00 2.32 -24.03
N ASP A 79 -10.42 3.14 -23.17
CA ASP A 79 -10.08 4.53 -23.44
C ASP A 79 -8.97 4.65 -24.49
N SER A 80 -8.98 5.77 -25.21
CA SER A 80 -7.98 6.07 -26.24
C SER A 80 -6.59 6.27 -25.64
N LEU A 81 -5.58 5.64 -26.23
CA LEU A 81 -4.18 5.89 -25.90
C LEU A 81 -3.66 7.25 -26.41
N GLN A 82 -4.42 7.94 -27.27
CA GLN A 82 -4.06 9.29 -27.74
C GLN A 82 -4.29 10.35 -26.67
N ASP A 83 -5.31 10.19 -25.83
CA ASP A 83 -5.59 11.05 -24.68
C ASP A 83 -5.79 10.19 -23.43
N VAL A 84 -4.68 9.81 -22.82
CA VAL A 84 -4.70 9.05 -21.56
C VAL A 84 -5.17 9.88 -20.38
N SER A 85 -5.22 11.21 -20.48
CA SER A 85 -5.41 12.10 -19.32
C SER A 85 -6.76 11.92 -18.62
N ARG A 86 -7.77 11.45 -19.36
CA ARG A 86 -9.15 11.24 -18.87
C ARG A 86 -9.55 9.78 -18.76
N GLY A 87 -8.75 8.87 -19.35
CA GLY A 87 -9.03 7.44 -19.33
C GLY A 87 -8.55 6.77 -18.05
N SER A 88 -9.16 5.62 -17.76
CA SER A 88 -8.77 4.71 -16.69
C SER A 88 -8.59 3.27 -17.15
N LEU A 89 -9.19 2.85 -18.28
CA LEU A 89 -9.09 1.48 -18.79
C LEU A 89 -8.43 1.50 -20.17
N PHE A 90 -7.27 0.87 -20.29
CA PHE A 90 -6.46 0.93 -21.50
C PHE A 90 -6.18 -0.47 -22.04
N MET A 91 -6.31 -0.63 -23.35
CA MET A 91 -5.88 -1.83 -24.08
C MET A 91 -4.53 -1.55 -24.73
N LEU A 92 -3.50 -2.29 -24.33
CA LEU A 92 -2.13 -2.16 -24.80
C LEU A 92 -1.82 -3.32 -25.74
N ASP A 93 -2.25 -3.20 -27.00
CA ASP A 93 -2.13 -4.27 -27.99
C ASP A 93 -0.69 -4.77 -28.18
N PHE A 94 0.28 -3.85 -28.15
CA PHE A 94 1.71 -4.14 -28.29
C PHE A 94 2.30 -4.95 -27.12
N MET A 95 1.61 -4.98 -25.98
CA MET A 95 1.97 -5.79 -24.81
C MET A 95 0.99 -6.97 -24.61
N HIS A 96 0.00 -7.11 -25.51
CA HIS A 96 -1.09 -8.08 -25.39
C HIS A 96 -1.79 -8.07 -24.02
N MET A 97 -2.04 -6.88 -23.47
CA MET A 97 -2.63 -6.72 -22.14
C MET A 97 -3.65 -5.59 -22.05
N MET A 98 -4.44 -5.60 -20.97
CA MET A 98 -5.25 -4.48 -20.53
C MET A 98 -4.78 -4.01 -19.15
N THR A 99 -4.86 -2.70 -18.93
CA THR A 99 -4.55 -2.08 -17.65
C THR A 99 -5.72 -1.19 -17.23
N LYS A 100 -6.16 -1.37 -15.99
CA LYS A 100 -7.10 -0.50 -15.32
C LYS A 100 -6.37 0.29 -14.24
N LEU A 101 -6.41 1.62 -14.33
CA LEU A 101 -5.96 2.51 -13.28
C LEU A 101 -6.96 2.48 -12.11
N ARG A 102 -6.44 2.43 -10.88
CA ARG A 102 -7.27 2.43 -9.68
C ARG A 102 -8.00 3.77 -9.56
N PRO A 103 -9.30 3.78 -9.16
CA PRO A 103 -10.05 5.02 -8.97
C PRO A 103 -9.29 6.02 -8.10
N PHE A 104 -9.46 7.31 -8.37
CA PHE A 104 -8.79 8.42 -7.66
C PHE A 104 -7.27 8.56 -7.87
N VAL A 105 -6.59 7.68 -8.63
CA VAL A 105 -5.11 7.70 -8.74
C VAL A 105 -4.51 9.01 -9.24
N ARG A 106 -5.18 9.71 -10.17
CA ARG A 106 -4.64 10.98 -10.72
C ARG A 106 -4.66 12.10 -9.69
N THR A 107 -5.77 12.21 -8.96
CA THR A 107 -5.92 13.17 -7.85
C THR A 107 -4.94 12.83 -6.72
N PHE A 108 -4.83 11.53 -6.39
CA PHE A 108 -3.84 11.02 -5.44
C PHE A 108 -2.42 11.47 -5.80
N LEU A 109 -1.95 11.21 -7.02
CA LEU A 109 -0.59 11.57 -7.45
C LEU A 109 -0.37 13.09 -7.42
N LYS A 110 -1.34 13.87 -7.89
CA LYS A 110 -1.27 15.33 -7.86
C LYS A 110 -1.11 15.85 -6.43
N GLU A 111 -2.01 15.47 -5.53
CA GLU A 111 -1.99 15.96 -4.14
C GLU A 111 -0.82 15.41 -3.34
N ALA A 112 -0.43 14.15 -3.56
CA ALA A 112 0.77 13.57 -2.94
C ALA A 112 2.04 14.29 -3.40
N SER A 113 2.12 14.77 -4.65
CA SER A 113 3.30 15.48 -5.17
C SER A 113 3.62 16.79 -4.44
N GLU A 114 2.64 17.39 -3.76
CA GLU A 114 2.83 18.60 -2.96
C GLU A 114 3.62 18.31 -1.68
N MET A 115 3.49 17.09 -1.14
CA MET A 115 4.09 16.64 0.12
C MET A 115 5.26 15.67 -0.07
N PHE A 116 5.35 15.00 -1.22
CA PHE A 116 6.29 13.91 -1.45
C PHE A 116 7.03 14.02 -2.78
N GLU A 117 8.30 13.64 -2.78
CA GLU A 117 9.01 13.22 -3.99
C GLU A 117 8.76 11.72 -4.23
N MET A 118 8.18 11.39 -5.38
CA MET A 118 7.64 10.06 -5.63
C MET A 118 8.55 9.18 -6.48
N TYR A 119 8.60 7.90 -6.13
CA TYR A 119 9.25 6.82 -6.87
C TYR A 119 8.20 5.79 -7.28
N ILE A 120 8.34 5.21 -8.47
CA ILE A 120 7.72 3.91 -8.78
C ILE A 120 8.73 2.82 -8.43
N TYR A 121 8.27 1.78 -7.73
CA TYR A 121 9.04 0.55 -7.52
C TYR A 121 8.15 -0.68 -7.68
N THR A 122 8.22 -1.31 -8.84
CA THR A 122 7.45 -2.53 -9.19
C THR A 122 8.33 -3.77 -9.32
N MET A 123 7.72 -4.95 -9.15
CA MET A 123 8.32 -6.25 -9.53
C MET A 123 8.07 -6.64 -10.99
N GLY A 124 7.43 -5.77 -11.78
CA GLY A 124 7.38 -5.88 -13.24
C GLY A 124 8.73 -5.60 -13.90
N ASP A 125 8.88 -6.02 -15.16
CA ASP A 125 10.09 -5.70 -15.94
C ASP A 125 10.14 -4.22 -16.35
N ARG A 126 11.31 -3.76 -16.81
CA ARG A 126 11.51 -2.36 -17.18
C ARG A 126 10.57 -1.86 -18.28
N PRO A 127 10.36 -2.58 -19.41
CA PRO A 127 9.41 -2.16 -20.42
C PRO A 127 8.01 -1.92 -19.85
N TYR A 128 7.51 -2.86 -19.04
CA TYR A 128 6.23 -2.72 -18.37
C TYR A 128 6.17 -1.50 -17.45
N ALA A 129 7.15 -1.35 -16.56
CA ALA A 129 7.17 -0.24 -15.60
C ALA A 129 7.13 1.13 -16.30
N LEU A 130 7.88 1.27 -17.40
CA LEU A 130 7.91 2.52 -18.18
C LEU A 130 6.59 2.81 -18.89
N GLU A 131 5.92 1.79 -19.43
CA GLU A 131 4.60 1.98 -20.05
C GLU A 131 3.52 2.35 -19.02
N MET A 132 3.51 1.69 -17.86
CA MET A 132 2.59 2.04 -16.78
C MET A 132 2.84 3.46 -16.25
N ALA A 133 4.11 3.85 -16.10
CA ALA A 133 4.48 5.20 -15.71
C ALA A 133 3.94 6.25 -16.70
N LYS A 134 3.92 5.97 -18.01
CA LYS A 134 3.31 6.89 -19.01
C LYS A 134 1.81 7.02 -18.87
N LEU A 135 1.09 5.95 -18.48
CA LEU A 135 -0.35 6.01 -18.25
C LEU A 135 -0.71 6.85 -17.01
N LEU A 136 0.11 6.71 -15.95
CA LEU A 136 -0.04 7.44 -14.69
C LEU A 136 0.40 8.90 -14.79
N ASP A 137 1.55 9.14 -15.42
CA ASP A 137 2.25 10.43 -15.49
C ASP A 137 2.70 10.75 -16.94
N PRO A 138 1.75 11.05 -17.86
CA PRO A 138 2.05 11.26 -19.27
C PRO A 138 2.96 12.48 -19.52
N ARG A 139 2.95 13.46 -18.61
CA ARG A 139 3.77 14.68 -18.69
C ARG A 139 5.10 14.57 -17.94
N ARG A 140 5.38 13.45 -17.29
CA ARG A 140 6.59 13.20 -16.47
C ARG A 140 6.77 14.23 -15.33
N GLU A 141 5.66 14.71 -14.78
CA GLU A 141 5.60 15.71 -13.71
C GLU A 141 5.96 15.12 -12.34
N TYR A 142 5.71 13.83 -12.13
CA TYR A 142 5.74 13.18 -10.81
C TYR A 142 6.96 12.29 -10.61
N PHE A 143 7.29 11.45 -11.60
CA PHE A 143 8.32 10.42 -11.42
C PHE A 143 9.63 10.76 -12.12
N SER A 144 9.58 11.50 -13.25
CA SER A 144 10.73 11.67 -14.15
C SER A 144 11.47 10.33 -14.38
N ASP A 145 12.72 10.19 -13.93
CA ASP A 145 13.52 8.97 -14.09
C ASP A 145 13.39 7.99 -12.91
N ARG A 146 12.64 8.32 -11.84
CA ARG A 146 12.49 7.53 -10.61
C ARG A 146 11.54 6.33 -10.78
N VAL A 147 11.82 5.49 -11.77
CA VAL A 147 11.05 4.28 -12.09
C VAL A 147 11.96 3.05 -11.95
N ILE A 148 11.83 2.38 -10.81
CA ILE A 148 12.58 1.20 -10.40
C ILE A 148 11.76 -0.05 -10.80
N SER A 149 12.34 -0.91 -11.62
CA SER A 149 11.74 -2.19 -12.02
C SER A 149 12.40 -3.35 -11.28
N ARG A 150 11.89 -4.57 -11.50
CA ARG A 150 12.52 -5.81 -11.01
C ARG A 150 13.98 -5.94 -11.44
N ASP A 151 14.34 -5.37 -12.58
CA ASP A 151 15.67 -5.48 -13.17
C ASP A 151 16.70 -4.60 -12.44
N ASP A 152 16.23 -3.63 -11.64
CA ASP A 152 17.06 -2.74 -10.83
C ASP A 152 17.30 -3.28 -9.40
N GLY A 153 16.51 -4.26 -8.96
CA GLY A 153 16.55 -4.78 -7.59
C GLY A 153 17.84 -5.54 -7.27
N THR A 154 18.34 -5.36 -6.05
CA THR A 154 19.55 -6.05 -5.55
C THR A 154 19.27 -7.43 -4.96
N GLN A 155 18.01 -7.70 -4.60
CA GLN A 155 17.58 -8.97 -4.03
C GLN A 155 16.47 -9.59 -4.88
N LYS A 156 16.61 -10.88 -5.17
CA LYS A 156 15.61 -11.61 -5.96
C LYS A 156 14.31 -11.71 -5.15
N HIS A 157 13.20 -11.32 -5.77
CA HIS A 157 11.85 -11.37 -5.17
C HIS A 157 11.66 -10.50 -3.91
N GLN A 158 12.54 -9.53 -3.66
CA GLN A 158 12.41 -8.58 -2.55
C GLN A 158 12.71 -7.17 -3.04
N LYS A 159 12.04 -6.19 -2.44
CA LYS A 159 12.30 -4.76 -2.62
C LYS A 159 13.15 -4.25 -1.46
N GLY A 160 14.05 -3.33 -1.75
CA GLY A 160 14.96 -2.73 -0.78
C GLY A 160 15.12 -1.24 -1.01
N LEU A 161 15.26 -0.47 0.08
CA LEU A 161 15.51 0.97 -0.04
C LEU A 161 16.96 1.30 -0.41
N ASP A 162 17.82 0.29 -0.59
CA ASP A 162 19.21 0.43 -1.04
C ASP A 162 19.34 1.03 -2.45
N VAL A 163 18.35 0.82 -3.31
CA VAL A 163 18.26 1.43 -4.65
C VAL A 163 17.48 2.75 -4.67
N VAL A 164 17.03 3.25 -3.51
CA VAL A 164 16.34 4.54 -3.38
C VAL A 164 17.33 5.57 -2.81
N LEU A 165 17.44 6.73 -3.46
CA LEU A 165 18.35 7.80 -3.02
C LEU A 165 17.82 8.59 -1.82
N GLY A 166 16.59 8.34 -1.39
CA GLY A 166 16.04 8.86 -0.14
C GLY A 166 16.63 8.17 1.09
N GLN A 167 16.82 8.94 2.16
CA GLN A 167 17.20 8.38 3.46
C GLN A 167 15.99 7.73 4.12
N GLU A 168 16.13 6.48 4.58
CA GLU A 168 15.02 5.64 5.05
C GLU A 168 14.11 6.30 6.10
N SER A 169 14.67 7.14 6.97
CA SER A 169 13.91 7.88 7.99
C SER A 169 12.95 8.94 7.43
N ALA A 170 12.97 9.19 6.13
CA ALA A 170 12.04 10.07 5.42
C ALA A 170 11.33 9.37 4.24
N VAL A 171 11.39 8.04 4.16
CA VAL A 171 10.73 7.26 3.09
C VAL A 171 9.47 6.61 3.62
N VAL A 172 8.34 6.87 2.99
CA VAL A 172 7.09 6.13 3.14
C VAL A 172 6.91 5.22 1.94
N ILE A 173 6.42 4.00 2.16
CA ILE A 173 6.17 3.00 1.12
C ILE A 173 4.67 2.73 1.07
N LEU A 174 4.08 2.70 -0.12
CA LEU A 174 2.71 2.23 -0.36
C LEU A 174 2.75 1.01 -1.27
N ASP A 175 2.33 -0.13 -0.74
CA ASP A 175 2.41 -1.44 -1.41
C ASP A 175 1.32 -2.37 -0.86
N ASP A 176 0.79 -3.25 -1.69
CA ASP A 176 -0.19 -4.28 -1.29
C ASP A 176 0.47 -5.54 -0.70
N THR A 177 1.80 -5.65 -0.79
CA THR A 177 2.55 -6.86 -0.47
C THR A 177 3.63 -6.64 0.59
N GLU A 178 3.28 -6.92 1.86
CA GLU A 178 4.22 -6.79 2.99
C GLU A 178 5.50 -7.62 2.82
N ASN A 179 5.39 -8.85 2.31
CA ASN A 179 6.52 -9.76 2.14
C ASN A 179 7.56 -9.27 1.11
N ALA A 180 7.21 -8.30 0.26
CA ALA A 180 8.18 -7.67 -0.63
C ALA A 180 9.18 -6.80 0.15
N TRP A 181 8.80 -6.30 1.33
CA TRP A 181 9.52 -5.30 2.12
C TRP A 181 10.00 -5.81 3.48
N MET A 182 10.46 -7.07 3.56
CA MET A 182 10.84 -7.73 4.82
C MET A 182 11.81 -6.93 5.71
N LYS A 183 12.69 -6.11 5.11
CA LYS A 183 13.67 -5.27 5.83
C LYS A 183 13.15 -3.87 6.19
N HIS A 184 12.04 -3.44 5.59
CA HIS A 184 11.53 -2.06 5.67
C HIS A 184 10.03 -2.03 6.00
N LYS A 185 9.54 -3.01 6.75
CA LYS A 185 8.11 -3.10 7.15
C LYS A 185 7.63 -1.87 7.91
N ASP A 186 8.51 -1.26 8.72
CA ASP A 186 8.18 -0.07 9.51
C ASP A 186 7.96 1.19 8.64
N ASN A 187 8.38 1.17 7.37
CA ASN A 187 8.15 2.23 6.39
C ASN A 187 6.85 2.01 5.58
N LEU A 188 6.20 0.85 5.73
CA LEU A 188 5.14 0.39 4.83
C LEU A 188 3.75 0.77 5.31
N ILE A 189 3.01 1.45 4.44
CA ILE A 189 1.55 1.52 4.43
C ILE A 189 1.05 0.34 3.59
N LEU A 190 0.64 -0.73 4.27
CA LEU A 190 0.03 -1.89 3.63
C LEU A 190 -1.40 -1.56 3.23
N MET A 191 -1.72 -1.67 1.94
CA MET A 191 -3.06 -1.38 1.42
C MET A 191 -3.76 -2.62 0.86
N GLU A 192 -5.10 -2.53 0.72
CA GLU A 192 -5.87 -3.60 0.10
C GLU A 192 -5.56 -3.71 -1.40
N ARG A 193 -5.43 -4.95 -1.87
CA ARG A 193 -5.20 -5.27 -3.28
C ARG A 193 -6.35 -4.81 -4.17
N TYR A 194 -6.01 -4.10 -5.23
CA TYR A 194 -6.94 -3.75 -6.29
C TYR A 194 -7.13 -4.93 -7.25
N HIS A 195 -8.31 -5.56 -7.16
CA HIS A 195 -8.71 -6.70 -7.98
C HIS A 195 -9.79 -6.31 -9.00
N TYR A 196 -9.38 -5.57 -10.04
CA TYR A 196 -10.30 -5.18 -11.10
C TYR A 196 -10.65 -6.34 -12.02
N PHE A 197 -9.63 -7.02 -12.57
CA PHE A 197 -9.81 -8.13 -13.50
C PHE A 197 -9.94 -9.48 -12.78
N ALA A 198 -10.75 -10.39 -13.33
CA ALA A 198 -11.00 -11.72 -12.77
C ALA A 198 -9.73 -12.58 -12.67
N SER A 199 -8.81 -12.44 -13.64
CA SER A 199 -7.52 -13.12 -13.64
C SER A 199 -6.71 -12.87 -12.37
N SER A 200 -6.78 -11.64 -11.84
CA SER A 200 -6.12 -11.29 -10.59
C SER A 200 -6.74 -12.02 -9.39
N CYS A 201 -8.07 -12.10 -9.30
CA CYS A 201 -8.71 -12.87 -8.23
C CYS A 201 -8.27 -14.34 -8.25
N HIS A 202 -8.22 -14.95 -9.44
CA HIS A 202 -7.80 -16.35 -9.59
C HIS A 202 -6.33 -16.59 -9.22
N GLN A 203 -5.43 -15.67 -9.59
CA GLN A 203 -4.00 -15.76 -9.26
C GLN A 203 -3.75 -15.83 -7.74
N PHE A 204 -4.57 -15.12 -6.96
CA PHE A 204 -4.48 -15.10 -5.50
C PHE A 204 -5.43 -16.12 -4.83
N GLY A 205 -6.10 -16.98 -5.60
CA GLY A 205 -6.97 -18.03 -5.09
C GLY A 205 -8.31 -17.55 -4.53
N TYR A 206 -8.73 -16.32 -4.85
CA TYR A 206 -10.03 -15.79 -4.46
C TYR A 206 -11.16 -16.41 -5.28
N LYS A 207 -12.25 -16.76 -4.61
CA LYS A 207 -13.47 -17.35 -5.22
C LYS A 207 -14.58 -16.32 -5.48
N CYS A 208 -14.34 -15.06 -5.14
CA CYS A 208 -15.30 -13.98 -5.37
C CYS A 208 -15.22 -13.47 -6.81
N LYS A 209 -16.28 -12.78 -7.24
CA LYS A 209 -16.28 -12.04 -8.50
C LYS A 209 -15.39 -10.80 -8.34
N SER A 210 -14.59 -10.52 -9.38
CA SER A 210 -13.82 -9.28 -9.51
C SER A 210 -14.71 -8.06 -9.78
N LEU A 211 -14.13 -6.86 -9.68
CA LEU A 211 -14.88 -5.61 -9.92
C LEU A 211 -15.41 -5.54 -11.36
N SER A 212 -14.63 -5.98 -12.35
CA SER A 212 -15.05 -6.04 -13.75
C SER A 212 -16.26 -6.97 -13.96
N GLN A 213 -16.28 -8.14 -13.30
CA GLN A 213 -17.38 -9.09 -13.37
C GLN A 213 -18.64 -8.58 -12.65
N LEU A 214 -18.46 -7.72 -11.64
CA LEU A 214 -19.54 -7.02 -10.96
C LEU A 214 -20.00 -5.75 -11.71
N LYS A 215 -19.28 -5.34 -12.76
CA LYS A 215 -19.52 -4.10 -13.51
C LYS A 215 -19.53 -2.87 -12.60
N SER A 216 -18.64 -2.87 -11.61
CA SER A 216 -18.47 -1.82 -10.62
C SER A 216 -16.99 -1.47 -10.46
N ASP A 217 -16.69 -0.48 -9.63
CA ASP A 217 -15.32 -0.12 -9.27
C ASP A 217 -15.29 0.45 -7.84
N GLU A 218 -14.10 0.74 -7.32
CA GLU A 218 -13.97 1.45 -6.04
C GLU A 218 -14.54 2.88 -6.12
N SER A 219 -15.06 3.38 -4.99
CA SER A 219 -15.49 4.78 -4.86
C SER A 219 -14.28 5.71 -4.97
N GLU A 220 -14.36 6.80 -5.73
CA GLU A 220 -13.29 7.80 -5.73
C GLU A 220 -13.14 8.55 -4.39
N PRO A 221 -14.21 9.11 -3.77
CA PRO A 221 -14.07 9.87 -2.52
C PRO A 221 -13.78 9.00 -1.28
N ASP A 222 -14.23 7.75 -1.30
CA ASP A 222 -14.19 6.84 -0.13
C ASP A 222 -13.38 5.56 -0.39
N GLY A 223 -12.68 5.49 -1.52
CA GLY A 223 -11.86 4.33 -1.88
C GLY A 223 -10.53 4.26 -1.14
N ALA A 224 -9.74 3.26 -1.49
CA ALA A 224 -8.47 2.99 -0.83
C ALA A 224 -7.47 4.14 -0.99
N LEU A 225 -7.29 4.66 -2.22
CA LEU A 225 -6.33 5.75 -2.47
C LEU A 225 -6.74 7.07 -1.79
N ALA A 226 -8.03 7.38 -1.72
CA ALA A 226 -8.51 8.56 -1.00
C ALA A 226 -8.28 8.45 0.51
N SER A 227 -8.47 7.26 1.09
CA SER A 227 -8.22 7.00 2.51
C SER A 227 -6.73 7.07 2.84
N VAL A 228 -5.89 6.44 2.02
CA VAL A 228 -4.42 6.51 2.18
C VAL A 228 -3.91 7.94 2.02
N LEU A 229 -4.46 8.74 1.12
CA LEU A 229 -4.06 10.15 0.99
C LEU A 229 -4.34 10.95 2.26
N LYS A 230 -5.45 10.69 2.96
CA LYS A 230 -5.74 11.31 4.26
C LYS A 230 -4.69 10.91 5.30
N ALA A 231 -4.31 9.64 5.35
CA ALA A 231 -3.23 9.17 6.22
C ALA A 231 -1.88 9.83 5.87
N LEU A 232 -1.51 9.92 4.59
CA LEU A 232 -0.29 10.59 4.13
C LEU A 232 -0.24 12.07 4.54
N ARG A 233 -1.37 12.78 4.49
CA ARG A 233 -1.49 14.17 4.98
C ARG A 233 -1.25 14.25 6.48
N GLN A 234 -1.83 13.34 7.26
CA GLN A 234 -1.64 13.29 8.71
C GLN A 234 -0.18 12.97 9.07
N ILE A 235 0.43 12.00 8.40
CA ILE A 235 1.86 11.66 8.54
C ILE A 235 2.73 12.87 8.26
N HIS A 236 2.48 13.55 7.14
CA HIS A 236 3.24 14.74 6.74
C HIS A 236 3.10 15.86 7.78
N HIS A 237 1.88 16.17 8.21
CA HIS A 237 1.62 17.19 9.22
C HIS A 237 2.33 16.87 10.55
N MET A 238 2.20 15.66 11.08
CA MET A 238 2.87 15.26 12.31
C MET A 238 4.40 15.28 12.17
N PHE A 239 4.91 14.83 11.02
CA PHE A 239 6.35 14.83 10.76
C PHE A 239 6.94 16.23 10.72
N PHE A 240 6.25 17.25 10.23
CA PHE A 240 6.79 18.60 10.08
C PHE A 240 6.36 19.58 11.19
N ASP A 241 5.12 19.52 11.64
CA ASP A 241 4.50 20.60 12.41
C ASP A 241 4.27 20.24 13.90
N GLU A 242 4.11 18.98 14.28
CA GLU A 242 3.75 18.61 15.67
C GLU A 242 4.93 18.22 16.58
N LEU A 243 6.01 17.66 16.01
CA LEU A 243 7.15 17.24 16.82
C LEU A 243 8.03 18.46 17.20
N ASP A 244 8.44 18.57 18.47
CA ASP A 244 9.31 19.67 18.94
C ASP A 244 10.82 19.39 18.73
N CYS A 245 11.18 18.21 18.23
CA CYS A 245 12.57 17.81 18.02
C CYS A 245 13.14 18.32 16.68
N ASN A 246 14.48 18.33 16.57
CA ASN A 246 15.16 18.72 15.34
C ASN A 246 14.65 17.88 14.14
N LEU A 247 14.21 18.54 13.07
CA LEU A 247 13.72 17.91 11.84
C LEU A 247 14.68 16.86 11.29
N ALA A 248 15.99 17.10 11.39
CA ALA A 248 17.01 16.16 10.90
C ALA A 248 17.12 14.87 11.72
N SER A 249 16.59 14.84 12.95
CA SER A 249 16.55 13.64 13.80
C SER A 249 15.22 12.90 13.77
N ARG A 250 14.22 13.41 13.02
CA ARG A 250 12.89 12.78 12.93
C ARG A 250 12.96 11.52 12.07
N ASP A 251 12.11 10.57 12.42
CA ASP A 251 11.98 9.30 11.73
C ASP A 251 10.51 9.03 11.41
N VAL A 252 10.19 8.98 10.12
CA VAL A 252 8.82 8.77 9.62
C VAL A 252 8.24 7.44 10.09
N ARG A 253 9.08 6.44 10.39
CA ARG A 253 8.64 5.15 10.93
C ARG A 253 7.97 5.29 12.30
N GLN A 254 8.48 6.20 13.13
CA GLN A 254 7.87 6.51 14.43
C GLN A 254 6.53 7.20 14.24
N VAL A 255 6.47 8.15 13.28
CA VAL A 255 5.23 8.87 12.95
C VAL A 255 4.17 7.90 12.40
N LEU A 256 4.53 7.03 11.46
CA LEU A 256 3.66 5.98 10.91
C LEU A 256 3.05 5.14 12.03
N LYS A 257 3.87 4.67 12.97
CA LYS A 257 3.42 3.91 14.13
C LYS A 257 2.41 4.70 14.98
N THR A 258 2.69 5.97 15.26
CA THR A 258 1.75 6.84 16.01
C THR A 258 0.42 7.01 15.29
N VAL A 259 0.42 7.25 13.97
CA VAL A 259 -0.82 7.34 13.17
C VAL A 259 -1.63 6.04 13.29
N GLN A 260 -0.97 4.89 13.17
CA GLN A 260 -1.62 3.58 13.29
C GLN A 260 -2.26 3.40 14.66
N GLU A 261 -1.53 3.70 15.73
CA GLU A 261 -2.00 3.58 17.12
C GLU A 261 -3.20 4.51 17.43
N GLU A 262 -3.42 5.56 16.64
CA GLU A 262 -4.57 6.44 16.79
C GLU A 262 -5.86 5.88 16.18
N VAL A 263 -5.76 4.94 15.23
CA VAL A 263 -6.91 4.46 14.44
C VAL A 263 -7.99 3.81 15.30
N LEU A 264 -7.60 2.90 16.19
CA LEU A 264 -8.50 2.19 17.11
C LEU A 264 -8.26 2.57 18.58
N LYS A 265 -7.63 3.71 18.83
CA LYS A 265 -7.38 4.23 20.19
C LYS A 265 -8.68 4.27 21.00
N GLY A 266 -8.65 3.68 22.19
CA GLY A 266 -9.81 3.59 23.08
C GLY A 266 -10.78 2.44 22.77
N CYS A 267 -10.56 1.67 21.71
CA CYS A 267 -11.32 0.44 21.47
C CYS A 267 -10.74 -0.71 22.31
N LYS A 268 -11.58 -1.31 23.15
CA LYS A 268 -11.28 -2.60 23.78
C LYS A 268 -12.00 -3.73 23.04
N ILE A 269 -11.23 -4.68 22.51
CA ILE A 269 -11.68 -5.72 21.58
C ILE A 269 -11.57 -7.11 22.23
N VAL A 270 -12.61 -7.93 22.06
CA VAL A 270 -12.60 -9.35 22.41
C VAL A 270 -12.91 -10.19 21.19
N PHE A 271 -12.15 -11.27 20.98
CA PHE A 271 -12.39 -12.22 19.89
C PHE A 271 -13.25 -13.40 20.35
N SER A 272 -14.14 -13.88 19.47
CA SER A 272 -14.98 -15.05 19.68
C SER A 272 -14.99 -15.93 18.43
N HIS A 273 -14.62 -17.22 18.56
CA HIS A 273 -14.58 -18.19 17.45
C HIS A 273 -13.76 -17.75 16.22
N VAL A 274 -12.80 -16.83 16.40
CA VAL A 274 -11.88 -16.40 15.33
C VAL A 274 -10.67 -17.33 15.23
N PHE A 275 -10.24 -17.90 16.36
CA PHE A 275 -9.14 -18.87 16.44
C PHE A 275 -9.47 -19.97 17.45
N PRO A 276 -8.84 -21.16 17.34
CA PRO A 276 -9.11 -22.29 18.23
C PRO A 276 -8.89 -21.95 19.71
N THR A 277 -9.68 -22.54 20.61
CA THR A 277 -9.62 -22.25 22.06
C THR A 277 -8.25 -22.54 22.70
N ASN A 278 -7.51 -23.50 22.16
CA ASN A 278 -6.17 -23.89 22.64
C ASN A 278 -5.03 -23.13 21.94
N PHE A 279 -5.35 -22.13 21.13
CA PHE A 279 -4.37 -21.31 20.42
C PHE A 279 -3.99 -20.08 21.26
N PRO A 280 -2.69 -19.72 21.37
CA PRO A 280 -2.29 -18.49 22.06
C PRO A 280 -2.81 -17.26 21.30
N ALA A 281 -3.91 -16.68 21.79
CA ALA A 281 -4.67 -15.60 21.17
C ALA A 281 -3.80 -14.40 20.74
N GLU A 282 -2.89 -13.98 21.61
CA GLU A 282 -1.95 -12.86 21.40
C GLU A 282 -0.98 -13.08 20.24
N SER A 283 -0.74 -14.34 19.87
CA SER A 283 0.11 -14.66 18.73
C SER A 283 -0.62 -14.55 17.38
N HIS A 284 -1.95 -14.47 17.41
CA HIS A 284 -2.79 -14.48 16.21
C HIS A 284 -2.62 -13.19 15.38
N PRO A 285 -2.51 -13.26 14.04
CA PRO A 285 -2.31 -12.09 13.19
C PRO A 285 -3.35 -10.98 13.38
N LEU A 286 -4.65 -11.33 13.47
CA LEU A 286 -5.72 -10.35 13.73
C LEU A 286 -5.63 -9.68 15.10
N TRP A 287 -5.12 -10.38 16.12
CA TRP A 287 -4.92 -9.80 17.44
C TRP A 287 -3.80 -8.74 17.38
N LYS A 288 -2.66 -9.12 16.80
CA LYS A 288 -1.52 -8.21 16.59
C LYS A 288 -1.90 -7.00 15.75
N MET A 289 -2.68 -7.20 14.70
CA MET A 289 -3.18 -6.12 13.84
C MET A 289 -4.06 -5.13 14.64
N ALA A 290 -4.97 -5.64 15.48
CA ALA A 290 -5.79 -4.77 16.32
C ALA A 290 -4.95 -3.95 17.32
N GLU A 291 -3.95 -4.57 17.95
CA GLU A 291 -3.03 -3.87 18.87
C GLU A 291 -2.14 -2.85 18.16
N GLN A 292 -1.65 -3.17 16.95
CA GLN A 292 -0.90 -2.23 16.11
C GLN A 292 -1.72 -0.99 15.75
N LEU A 293 -3.03 -1.16 15.57
CA LEU A 293 -3.98 -0.06 15.36
C LEU A 293 -4.34 0.68 16.66
N GLY A 294 -3.75 0.33 17.80
CA GLY A 294 -3.96 0.99 19.10
C GLY A 294 -5.16 0.50 19.90
N ALA A 295 -5.79 -0.61 19.50
CA ALA A 295 -6.82 -1.25 20.32
C ALA A 295 -6.20 -2.00 21.51
N THR A 296 -6.96 -2.12 22.60
CA THR A 296 -6.62 -3.02 23.71
C THR A 296 -7.36 -4.33 23.55
N CYS A 297 -6.65 -5.44 23.35
CA CYS A 297 -7.28 -6.75 23.21
C CYS A 297 -7.42 -7.45 24.57
N SER A 298 -8.49 -8.22 24.74
CA SER A 298 -8.78 -9.00 25.95
C SER A 298 -9.36 -10.37 25.59
N THR A 299 -9.08 -11.38 26.41
CA THR A 299 -9.67 -12.71 26.28
C THR A 299 -11.06 -12.79 26.91
N GLU A 300 -11.32 -11.99 27.94
CA GLU A 300 -12.56 -11.96 28.70
C GLU A 300 -13.39 -10.73 28.40
N THR A 301 -14.72 -10.88 28.52
CA THR A 301 -15.69 -9.79 28.36
C THR A 301 -15.96 -9.11 29.70
N ASP A 302 -15.81 -7.79 29.74
CA ASP A 302 -16.19 -6.94 30.86
C ASP A 302 -16.87 -5.65 30.35
N LEU A 303 -17.35 -4.81 31.26
CA LEU A 303 -18.09 -3.58 30.89
C LEU A 303 -17.26 -2.57 30.07
N SER A 304 -15.93 -2.62 30.15
CA SER A 304 -15.04 -1.75 29.37
C SER A 304 -14.85 -2.22 27.93
N VAL A 305 -15.26 -3.45 27.59
CA VAL A 305 -15.24 -3.94 26.21
C VAL A 305 -16.18 -3.11 25.34
N THR A 306 -15.67 -2.74 24.17
CA THR A 306 -16.38 -1.92 23.18
C THR A 306 -16.84 -2.76 21.99
N HIS A 307 -16.03 -3.72 21.56
CA HIS A 307 -16.28 -4.55 20.38
C HIS A 307 -16.07 -6.03 20.68
N VAL A 308 -16.94 -6.86 20.14
CA VAL A 308 -16.74 -8.30 20.01
C VAL A 308 -16.58 -8.63 18.54
N VAL A 309 -15.45 -9.24 18.20
CA VAL A 309 -15.12 -9.66 16.84
C VAL A 309 -15.41 -11.15 16.72
N SER A 310 -16.32 -11.52 15.83
CA SER A 310 -16.79 -12.90 15.70
C SER A 310 -17.18 -13.24 14.27
N THR A 311 -17.05 -14.51 13.91
CA THR A 311 -17.63 -15.09 12.68
C THR A 311 -19.03 -15.66 12.91
N ASP A 312 -19.41 -15.86 14.18
CA ASP A 312 -20.68 -16.46 14.58
C ASP A 312 -21.41 -15.59 15.61
N ALA A 313 -22.66 -15.24 15.32
CA ALA A 313 -23.51 -14.46 16.21
C ALA A 313 -24.09 -15.28 17.39
N GLY A 314 -24.04 -16.62 17.33
CA GLY A 314 -24.59 -17.53 18.34
C GLY A 314 -23.72 -17.73 19.59
N THR A 315 -22.45 -17.32 19.54
CA THR A 315 -21.50 -17.52 20.65
C THR A 315 -21.95 -16.78 21.91
N GLU A 316 -21.50 -17.24 23.09
CA GLU A 316 -21.79 -16.57 24.37
C GLU A 316 -21.33 -15.10 24.36
N LYS A 317 -20.12 -14.83 23.87
CA LYS A 317 -19.57 -13.48 23.74
C LYS A 317 -20.35 -12.61 22.77
N SER A 318 -20.81 -13.18 21.64
CA SER A 318 -21.65 -12.45 20.67
C SER A 318 -23.00 -12.08 21.28
N ARG A 319 -23.65 -13.02 21.99
CA ARG A 319 -24.92 -12.76 22.69
C ARG A 319 -24.76 -11.75 23.81
N TRP A 320 -23.64 -11.81 24.53
CA TRP A 320 -23.27 -10.81 25.53
C TRP A 320 -23.13 -9.42 24.91
N ALA A 321 -22.43 -9.28 23.78
CA ALA A 321 -22.27 -7.99 23.09
C ALA A 321 -23.62 -7.38 22.72
N VAL A 322 -24.53 -8.16 22.14
CA VAL A 322 -25.88 -7.69 21.77
C VAL A 322 -26.69 -7.29 23.01
N LYS A 323 -26.63 -8.08 24.08
CA LYS A 323 -27.33 -7.80 25.34
C LYS A 323 -26.85 -6.49 25.99
N GLU A 324 -25.54 -6.29 26.03
CA GLU A 324 -24.89 -5.12 26.64
C GLU A 324 -24.74 -3.94 25.67
N LYS A 325 -25.37 -4.02 24.48
CA LYS A 325 -25.35 -3.00 23.42
C LYS A 325 -23.94 -2.59 22.99
N LYS A 326 -23.03 -3.55 22.92
CA LYS A 326 -21.67 -3.42 22.37
C LYS A 326 -21.67 -3.75 20.88
N PHE A 327 -20.63 -3.32 20.16
CA PHE A 327 -20.51 -3.62 18.74
C PHE A 327 -20.17 -5.09 18.52
N LEU A 328 -20.91 -5.77 17.65
CA LEU A 328 -20.63 -7.12 17.19
C LEU A 328 -20.26 -7.06 15.71
N VAL A 329 -18.98 -7.28 15.40
CA VAL A 329 -18.44 -7.07 14.05
C VAL A 329 -17.70 -8.30 13.52
N HIS A 330 -17.72 -8.46 12.21
CA HIS A 330 -16.95 -9.51 11.53
C HIS A 330 -15.44 -9.18 11.53
N PRO A 331 -14.52 -10.17 11.57
CA PRO A 331 -13.07 -9.94 11.49
C PRO A 331 -12.59 -8.97 10.39
N ARG A 332 -13.29 -8.97 9.26
CA ARG A 332 -13.07 -8.05 8.13
C ARG A 332 -13.12 -6.57 8.50
N TRP A 333 -13.76 -6.20 9.61
CA TRP A 333 -13.76 -4.83 10.11
C TRP A 333 -12.36 -4.37 10.53
N ILE A 334 -11.60 -5.23 11.22
CA ILE A 334 -10.21 -4.94 11.60
C ILE A 334 -9.34 -4.85 10.34
N GLU A 335 -9.50 -5.81 9.42
CA GLU A 335 -8.75 -5.85 8.16
C GLU A 335 -8.99 -4.59 7.32
N ALA A 336 -10.25 -4.20 7.11
CA ALA A 336 -10.60 -2.99 6.38
C ALA A 336 -10.08 -1.72 7.08
N THR A 337 -10.17 -1.66 8.41
CA THR A 337 -9.61 -0.57 9.21
C THR A 337 -8.09 -0.47 9.03
N ASN A 338 -7.40 -1.61 9.00
CA ASN A 338 -5.97 -1.67 8.76
C ASN A 338 -5.59 -1.18 7.35
N TYR A 339 -6.28 -1.65 6.31
CA TYR A 339 -5.95 -1.27 4.93
C TYR A 339 -6.29 0.19 4.59
N LEU A 340 -7.33 0.74 5.22
CA LEU A 340 -7.79 2.12 4.98
C LEU A 340 -7.18 3.14 5.94
N TRP A 341 -6.42 2.68 6.96
CA TRP A 341 -5.80 3.53 7.99
C TRP A 341 -6.80 4.46 8.68
N GLN A 342 -8.06 3.99 8.80
CA GLN A 342 -9.16 4.73 9.39
C GLN A 342 -10.16 3.76 9.98
N LYS A 343 -10.67 4.07 11.18
CA LYS A 343 -11.74 3.29 11.82
C LYS A 343 -12.96 3.21 10.91
N GLN A 344 -13.31 2.00 10.51
CA GLN A 344 -14.45 1.79 9.63
C GLN A 344 -15.78 1.77 10.41
N PRO A 345 -16.89 2.21 9.80
CA PRO A 345 -18.21 2.10 10.41
C PRO A 345 -18.55 0.63 10.69
N GLU A 346 -18.91 0.33 11.93
CA GLU A 346 -19.14 -1.03 12.42
C GLU A 346 -20.33 -1.69 11.70
N GLU A 347 -21.34 -0.92 11.30
CA GLU A 347 -22.54 -1.36 10.58
C GLU A 347 -22.27 -2.01 9.22
N ASN A 348 -21.12 -1.70 8.60
CA ASN A 348 -20.72 -2.27 7.31
C ASN A 348 -20.19 -3.70 7.43
N PHE A 349 -19.97 -4.19 8.65
CA PHE A 349 -19.36 -5.49 8.93
C PHE A 349 -20.21 -6.35 9.88
N PRO A 350 -21.50 -6.58 9.56
CA PRO A 350 -22.38 -7.35 10.43
C PRO A 350 -21.95 -8.82 10.51
N VAL A 351 -22.10 -9.42 11.69
CA VAL A 351 -21.95 -10.87 11.86
C VAL A 351 -23.25 -11.56 11.49
N SER A 352 -23.20 -12.44 10.48
CA SER A 352 -24.37 -13.20 10.05
C SER A 352 -24.78 -14.20 11.14
N GLN A 353 -26.08 -14.33 11.41
CA GLN A 353 -26.57 -15.52 12.12
C GLN A 353 -26.37 -16.70 11.17
N GLY A 354 -25.54 -17.67 11.55
CA GLY A 354 -25.34 -18.87 10.75
C GLY A 354 -26.69 -19.49 10.40
N LYS A 355 -27.06 -19.48 9.12
CA LYS A 355 -28.00 -20.48 8.63
C LYS A 355 -27.26 -21.79 8.72
N ASN A 356 -27.76 -22.71 9.55
CA ASN A 356 -27.39 -24.12 9.52
C ASN A 356 -27.25 -24.55 8.05
N GLN A 357 -26.02 -24.85 7.61
CA GLN A 357 -25.80 -25.66 6.42
C GLN A 357 -25.98 -27.12 6.79
#